data_AF-A0A4P5U176-F1
#
_entry.id   AF-A0A4P5U176-F1
#
_cell.length_a   1.000
_cell.length_b   1.000
_cell.length_c   1.000
_cell.angle_alpha   90.00
_cell.angle_beta   90.00
_cell.angle_gamma   90.00
#
_symmetry.space_group_name_H-M   'P 1'
#
loop_
_entity.id
_entity.type
_entity.pdbx_description
1 polymer ?
#
loop_
_entity_poly.entity_id
_entity_poly.type
_entity_poly.pdbx_seq_one_letter_code
_entity_poly.pdbx_strand_id
1 'polypeptide(L)' 'MNVKLKKLVVTQLKIDESQYSENLKLGDVPTWDSMGHINLMFSIEEAYGIQLDSDEITNAKSIGLINQILQKRISK' A
#
# COMPACT_ATOMS: atom_id res chain seq x y z
N MET A 1 -5.94 -12.09 5.33
CA MET A 1 -5.22 -10.83 5.58
C MET A 1 -3.75 -11.00 5.23
N ASN A 2 -3.21 -10.13 4.38
CA ASN A 2 -1.81 -10.16 4.00
C ASN A 2 -0.96 -9.46 5.09
N VAL A 3 -0.48 -10.23 6.07
CA VAL A 3 0.26 -9.71 7.26
C VAL A 3 1.45 -8.83 6.86
N LYS A 4 2.08 -9.14 5.72
CA LYS A 4 3.20 -8.38 5.17
C LYS A 4 2.78 -6.98 4.69
N LEU A 5 1.68 -6.89 3.95
CA LEU A 5 1.12 -5.61 3.51
C LEU A 5 0.72 -4.74 4.70
N LYS A 6 0.04 -5.33 5.70
CA LYS A 6 -0.33 -4.61 6.93
C LYS A 6 0.89 -3.98 7.58
N LYS A 7 1.98 -4.75 7.78
CA LYS A 7 3.21 -4.24 8.39
C LYS A 7 3.82 -3.10 7.59
N LEU A 8 3.91 -3.23 6.26
CA LEU A 8 4.44 -2.16 5.40
C LEU A 8 3.63 -0.88 5.55
N VAL A 9 2.31 -0.96 5.53
CA VAL A 9 1.43 0.21 5.66
C VAL A 9 1.59 0.87 7.03
N VAL A 10 1.56 0.09 8.11
CA VAL A 10 1.73 0.57 9.48
C VAL A 10 3.08 1.26 9.65
N THR A 11 4.16 0.67 9.13
CA THR A 11 5.51 1.24 9.20
C THR A 11 5.67 2.50 8.34
N GLN A 12 5.21 2.47 7.08
CA GLN A 12 5.40 3.59 6.14
C GLN A 12 4.53 4.79 6.52
N LEU A 13 3.28 4.53 6.91
CA LEU A 13 2.36 5.59 7.33
C LEU A 13 2.55 6.00 8.79
N LYS A 14 3.44 5.33 9.54
CA LYS A 14 3.70 5.60 10.96
C LYS A 14 2.42 5.66 11.80
N ILE A 15 1.50 4.74 11.53
CA ILE A 15 0.24 4.59 12.25
C ILE A 15 0.30 3.38 13.17
N ASP A 16 -0.59 3.30 14.14
CA ASP A 16 -0.75 2.10 14.97
C ASP A 16 -1.45 0.97 14.19
N GLU A 17 -1.13 -0.27 14.57
CA GLU A 17 -1.80 -1.45 13.99
C GLU A 17 -3.32 -1.47 14.22
N SER A 18 -3.80 -0.78 15.24
CA SER A 18 -5.22 -0.59 15.55
C SER A 18 -5.91 0.39 14.62
N GLN A 19 -5.16 1.31 14.01
CA GLN A 19 -5.68 2.28 13.04
C GLN A 19 -5.68 1.73 11.62
N TYR A 20 -4.95 0.64 11.37
CA TYR A 20 -4.93 -0.02 10.07
C TYR A 20 -6.33 -0.51 9.67
N SER A 21 -6.76 -0.10 8.47
CA SER A 21 -7.99 -0.57 7.85
C SER A 21 -7.77 -0.74 6.35
N GLU A 22 -8.37 -1.78 5.76
CA GLU A 22 -8.36 -1.98 4.31
C GLU A 22 -9.10 -0.85 3.56
N ASN A 23 -9.96 -0.12 4.28
CA ASN A 23 -10.70 1.02 3.76
C ASN A 23 -9.91 2.34 3.85
N LEU A 24 -8.71 2.36 4.42
CA LEU A 24 -7.88 3.57 4.45
C LEU A 24 -7.53 4.00 3.02
N LYS A 25 -7.64 5.31 2.78
CA LYS A 25 -7.38 5.95 1.50
C LYS A 25 -6.29 7.00 1.61
N LEU A 26 -5.73 7.35 0.45
CA LEU A 26 -4.84 8.50 0.31
C LEU A 26 -5.52 9.76 0.87
N GLY A 27 -4.85 10.45 1.79
CA GLY A 27 -5.38 11.63 2.47
C GLY A 27 -6.17 11.37 3.76
N ASP A 28 -6.54 10.13 4.08
CA ASP A 28 -7.18 9.81 5.37
C ASP A 28 -6.19 9.95 6.55
N VAL A 29 -4.90 9.74 6.27
CA VAL A 29 -3.82 9.88 7.24
C VAL A 29 -2.89 11.01 6.78
N PRO A 30 -2.47 11.93 7.68
CA PRO A 30 -1.58 13.03 7.31
C PRO A 30 -0.25 12.61 6.68
N THR A 31 0.26 11.43 7.03
CA THR A 31 1.49 10.85 6.48
C THR A 31 1.28 10.19 5.12
N TRP A 32 0.03 9.90 4.74
CA TRP A 32 -0.32 9.35 3.45
C TRP A 32 -0.71 10.47 2.48
N ASP A 33 0.31 11.23 2.07
CA ASP A 33 0.24 12.26 1.04
C ASP A 33 0.83 11.73 -0.30
N SER A 34 1.14 12.63 -1.24
CA SER A 34 1.73 12.27 -2.52
C SER A 34 3.10 11.58 -2.39
N MET A 35 3.98 12.03 -1.47
CA MET A 35 5.30 11.43 -1.28
C MET A 35 5.22 10.12 -0.48
N GLY A 36 4.40 10.09 0.57
CA GLY A 36 4.13 8.89 1.36
C GLY A 36 3.53 7.77 0.50
N HIS A 37 2.67 8.13 -0.45
CA HIS A 37 2.12 7.17 -1.39
C HIS A 37 3.19 6.54 -2.29
N ILE A 38 4.06 7.36 -2.89
CA ILE A 38 5.16 6.88 -3.73
C ILE A 38 6.11 5.97 -2.92
N ASN A 39 6.49 6.39 -1.71
CA ASN A 39 7.35 5.58 -0.83
C ASN A 39 6.71 4.25 -0.43
N LEU A 40 5.40 4.25 -0.17
CA LEU A 40 4.65 3.02 0.13
C LEU A 40 4.66 2.07 -1.08
N MET A 41 4.47 2.60 -2.30
CA MET A 41 4.51 1.77 -3.52
C MET A 41 5.89 1.15 -3.72
N PHE A 42 6.97 1.93 -3.62
CA PHE A 42 8.34 1.40 -3.70
C PHE A 42 8.63 0.34 -2.64
N SER A 43 8.19 0.57 -1.40
CA SER A 43 8.37 -0.41 -0.32
C SER A 43 7.63 -1.72 -0.60
N ILE A 44 6.48 -1.64 -1.27
CA ILE A 44 5.69 -2.80 -1.69
C ILE A 44 6.39 -3.52 -2.84
N GLU A 45 6.89 -2.80 -3.84
CA GLU A 45 7.68 -3.36 -4.94
C GLU A 45 8.88 -4.16 -4.43
N GLU A 46 9.72 -3.56 -3.58
CA GLU A 46 10.87 -4.24 -2.97
C GLU A 46 10.45 -5.45 -2.13
N ALA A 47 9.43 -5.27 -1.28
CA ALA A 47 9.01 -6.33 -0.38
C ALA A 47 8.43 -7.53 -1.15
N TYR A 48 7.65 -7.32 -2.20
CA TYR A 48 7.02 -8.39 -2.97
C TYR A 48 7.82 -8.84 -4.20
N GLY A 49 8.91 -8.14 -4.53
CA GLY A 49 9.72 -8.42 -5.72
C GLY A 49 8.95 -8.19 -7.02
N ILE A 50 8.04 -7.21 -7.02
CA ILE A 50 7.23 -6.84 -8.18
C ILE A 50 7.60 -5.44 -8.66
N GLN A 51 7.21 -5.12 -9.89
CA GLN A 51 7.30 -3.78 -10.42
C GLN A 51 5.89 -3.31 -10.81
N LEU A 52 5.45 -2.23 -10.18
CA LEU A 52 4.17 -1.59 -10.42
C LEU A 52 4.33 -0.54 -11.53
N ASP A 53 3.38 -0.49 -12.44
CA ASP A 53 3.36 0.56 -13.45
C ASP A 53 2.74 1.86 -12.90
N SER A 54 2.94 2.97 -13.64
CA SER A 54 2.42 4.28 -13.25
C SER A 54 0.90 4.30 -13.08
N ASP A 55 0.17 3.48 -13.84
CA ASP A 55 -1.28 3.38 -13.74
C ASP A 55 -1.69 2.64 -12.46
N GLU A 56 -1.01 1.54 -12.11
CA GLU A 56 -1.21 0.82 -10.85
C GLU A 56 -0.88 1.69 -9.63
N ILE A 57 0.23 2.41 -9.67
CA ILE A 57 0.61 3.39 -8.64
C ILE A 57 -0.51 4.43 -8.50
N THR A 58 -0.92 5.05 -9.60
CA THR A 58 -1.98 6.08 -9.57
C THR A 58 -3.33 5.51 -9.11
N ASN A 59 -3.62 4.24 -9.40
CA ASN A 59 -4.84 3.56 -8.99
C ASN A 59 -4.80 3.05 -7.54
N ALA A 60 -3.62 2.92 -6.92
CA ALA A 60 -3.41 2.43 -5.56
C ALA A 60 -3.80 3.43 -4.47
N LYS A 61 -4.96 4.07 -4.61
CA LYS A 61 -5.46 5.13 -3.71
C LYS A 61 -6.07 4.60 -2.40
N SER A 62 -6.08 3.29 -2.19
CA SER A 62 -6.57 2.66 -0.96
C SER A 62 -5.88 1.33 -0.71
N ILE A 63 -5.87 0.91 0.55
CA ILE A 63 -5.25 -0.35 0.97
C ILE A 63 -5.94 -1.55 0.30
N GLY A 64 -7.27 -1.51 0.16
CA GLY A 64 -8.04 -2.52 -0.56
C GLY A 64 -7.61 -2.65 -2.03
N LEU A 65 -7.44 -1.53 -2.75
CA LEU A 65 -6.98 -1.53 -4.15
C LEU A 65 -5.56 -2.07 -4.28
N ILE A 66 -4.65 -1.64 -3.39
CA ILE A 66 -3.28 -2.17 -3.32
C ILE A 66 -3.30 -3.69 -3.15
N ASN A 67 -4.10 -4.20 -2.21
CA ASN A 67 -4.23 -5.63 -1.98
C ASN A 67 -4.77 -6.35 -3.23
N GLN A 68 -5.74 -5.79 -3.94
CA GLN A 68 -6.25 -6.35 -5.20
C GLN A 68 -5.17 -6.42 -6.29
N ILE A 69 -4.38 -5.36 -6.46
CA ILE A 69 -3.26 -5.33 -7.42
C ILE A 69 -2.24 -6.43 -7.07
N LEU A 70 -1.85 -6.52 -5.80
CA LEU A 70 -0.92 -7.55 -5.33
C LEU A 70 -1.45 -8.97 -5.55
N GLN A 71 -2.72 -9.22 -5.25
CA GLN A 71 -3.34 -10.53 -5.49
C GLN A 71 -3.30 -10.91 -6.97
N LYS A 72 -3.56 -9.97 -7.88
CA LYS A 72 -3.48 -10.21 -9.33
C LYS A 72 -2.05 -10.51 -9.80
N ARG A 73 -1.05 -9.85 -9.21
CA ARG A 73 0.38 -10.01 -9.57
C ARG A 73 0.98 -11.30 -9.01
N ILE A 74 0.61 -11.69 -7.79
CA ILE A 74 1.19 -12.86 -7.08
C ILE A 74 0.45 -14.16 -7.40
N SER A 75 -0.85 -14.11 -7.75
CA SER A 75 -1.63 -15.30 -8.11
C SER A 75 -1.40 -15.77 -9.56
N LYS A 76 -0.42 -15.19 -10.25
CA LYS A 76 -0.08 -15.49 -11.64
C LYS A 76 1.29 -16.15 -11.70
#